data_AF-A0AA39NRK0-F1
#
_entry.id   AF-A0AA39NRK0-F1
#
_cell.length_a   1.000
_cell.length_b   1.000
_cell.length_c   1.000
_cell.angle_alpha   90.00
_cell.angle_beta   90.00
_cell.angle_gamma   90.00
#
_symmetry.space_group_name_H-M   'P 1'
#
loop_
_entity.id
_entity.type
_entity.pdbx_description
1 polymer ?
#
loop_
_entity_poly.entity_id
_entity_poly.type
_entity_poly.pdbx_seq_one_letter_code
_entity_poly.pdbx_strand_id
1 'polypeptide(L)'
;MDDLGGILSPEELLFNTVHCWEDVRRQGPEMMRPPRKFREVTLHADTENDQPDAVSSIHVPMQRVYTCTTYPVLTTYYANQPCTDFTAATLLNELNSFLGTSERRSRTRHSFLDTYISRSYDFGTTLGHLRSLWYDDINTLANTLRIREAEDHAMRQKALANSRIINPKTPPRRVWDLYSNRVVPYWVIRSTMRSKLWAISHAWMDEHDRSNVMTPINGREWPVPMPKGSSLNLIRIEMLGKGAEYVWLDVLCLRQKGGKREDLREEEWKLDVPTIGHVYRMATKVVYYFSGLGLPFRFEIDSLQSKRCWFNRAWTLQEIGRNRIVGGLTDGTPSRSAMQTSREDHHAGDRLRTFYQKLGCFENLSSTTHNVVHALALMQDRVSQNPVDKIAGLAFLLESNTIPAYYETQSVEDAWTALVNTMQKRYRAQLLFLYPNPGDGDTRWRPSWKQVMAEVPSFEEDPCVYGDLRWDEKMNVDTFKGYCIWSGGYVRGLAVGNPEGGLRHGELLVRDWRRKLHTFQIVATHQHPIPDGPYSLLSNNGLGVLYSDKHWVAGKMRPGKVGPKFEKVSVFELPDEEELLRLIALGLAERGRISLM
;
A
#
# COMPACT_ATOMS: atom_id res chain seq x y z
N MET A 1 24.51 11.52 -24.65
CA MET A 1 24.17 11.16 -26.03
C MET A 1 24.41 9.67 -26.19
N ASP A 2 23.44 8.77 -26.14
CA ASP A 2 22.02 8.80 -25.80
C ASP A 2 21.75 7.40 -25.23
N ASP A 3 21.32 7.32 -23.98
CA ASP A 3 20.70 6.12 -23.43
C ASP A 3 19.59 6.59 -22.49
N LEU A 4 18.60 7.26 -23.12
CA LEU A 4 17.33 7.55 -22.49
C LEU A 4 16.53 6.26 -22.52
N GLY A 5 16.36 5.67 -21.33
CA GLY A 5 15.49 4.52 -21.12
C GLY A 5 14.13 4.75 -21.78
N GLY A 6 13.87 3.99 -22.83
CA GLY A 6 12.58 3.98 -23.50
C GLY A 6 11.51 3.55 -22.51
N ILE A 7 10.53 4.43 -22.30
CA ILE A 7 9.26 4.08 -21.65
C ILE A 7 8.62 3.02 -22.55
N LEU A 8 8.53 1.78 -22.04
CA LEU A 8 7.81 0.70 -22.72
C LEU A 8 6.40 1.18 -23.07
N SER A 9 5.91 0.84 -24.27
CA SER A 9 4.53 1.15 -24.62
C SER A 9 3.56 0.43 -23.66
N PRO A 10 2.35 0.97 -23.40
CA PRO A 10 1.33 0.28 -22.59
C PRO A 10 1.05 -1.15 -23.06
N GLU A 11 1.27 -1.44 -24.35
CA GLU A 11 1.07 -2.72 -25.01
C GLU A 11 2.21 -3.73 -24.78
N GLU A 12 3.44 -3.26 -24.53
CA GLU A 12 4.61 -4.06 -24.14
C GLU A 12 4.66 -4.29 -22.62
N LEU A 13 4.24 -3.32 -21.81
CA LEU A 13 3.94 -3.49 -20.39
C LEU A 13 2.81 -4.52 -20.17
N LEU A 14 1.81 -4.52 -21.07
CA LEU A 14 0.75 -5.53 -21.20
C LEU A 14 1.29 -6.95 -21.34
N PHE A 15 2.35 -7.12 -22.15
CA PHE A 15 2.93 -8.42 -22.48
C PHE A 15 3.63 -9.02 -21.27
N ASN A 16 4.42 -8.23 -20.54
CA ASN A 16 5.19 -8.68 -19.39
C ASN A 16 4.32 -9.10 -18.18
N THR A 17 3.13 -8.50 -18.03
CA THR A 17 2.21 -8.82 -16.91
C THR A 17 1.49 -10.16 -17.08
N VAL A 18 1.21 -10.58 -18.32
CA VAL A 18 0.50 -11.84 -18.62
C VAL A 18 1.48 -12.98 -18.99
N HIS A 19 2.60 -12.69 -19.65
CA HIS A 19 3.57 -13.70 -20.10
C HIS A 19 4.64 -14.10 -19.09
N CYS A 20 4.60 -13.60 -17.85
CA CYS A 20 5.48 -14.08 -16.77
C CYS A 20 5.16 -15.52 -16.31
N TRP A 21 4.52 -16.33 -17.17
CA TRP A 21 4.22 -17.74 -16.98
C TRP A 21 5.29 -18.67 -17.54
N GLU A 22 6.06 -18.25 -18.56
CA GLU A 22 7.05 -19.13 -19.21
C GLU A 22 8.47 -19.01 -18.61
N ASP A 23 8.85 -17.84 -18.10
CA ASP A 23 10.20 -17.62 -17.54
C ASP A 23 10.38 -18.09 -16.09
N VAL A 24 9.29 -18.36 -15.36
CA VAL A 24 9.38 -18.83 -13.96
C VAL A 24 9.96 -20.25 -13.87
N ARG A 25 9.90 -21.04 -14.94
CA ARG A 25 10.61 -22.34 -14.99
C ARG A 25 12.12 -22.21 -15.17
N ARG A 26 12.64 -21.07 -15.64
CA ARG A 26 14.05 -20.93 -16.05
C ARG A 26 14.96 -20.31 -15.00
N GLN A 27 14.42 -19.56 -14.04
CA GLN A 27 15.23 -19.01 -12.94
C GLN A 27 15.20 -19.96 -11.74
N GLY A 28 15.95 -21.07 -11.87
CA GLY A 28 16.35 -21.84 -10.70
C GLY A 28 17.23 -20.98 -9.79
N PRO A 29 17.15 -21.13 -8.46
CA PRO A 29 18.08 -20.44 -7.57
C PRO A 29 19.50 -20.96 -7.83
N GLU A 30 20.44 -20.06 -8.08
CA GLU A 30 21.86 -20.33 -7.84
C GLU A 30 22.00 -20.81 -6.39
N MET A 31 22.12 -22.12 -6.21
CA MET A 31 22.48 -22.73 -4.94
C MET A 31 23.75 -23.52 -5.15
N MET A 32 24.86 -22.96 -4.68
CA MET A 32 26.05 -23.70 -4.32
C MET A 32 25.70 -24.72 -3.23
N ARG A 33 25.26 -25.92 -3.62
CA ARG A 33 25.38 -27.24 -2.95
C ARG A 33 24.57 -28.28 -3.75
N PRO A 34 25.03 -29.54 -3.83
CA PRO A 34 24.39 -30.57 -4.64
C PRO A 34 22.93 -30.81 -4.23
N PRO A 35 22.05 -31.25 -5.17
CA PRO A 35 20.63 -31.43 -4.91
C PRO A 35 20.41 -32.50 -3.84
N ARG A 36 19.80 -32.10 -2.73
CA ARG A 36 19.31 -33.03 -1.69
C ARG A 36 18.00 -33.64 -2.17
N LYS A 37 17.87 -34.96 -2.06
CA LYS A 37 16.67 -35.69 -2.46
C LYS A 37 15.64 -35.59 -1.34
N PHE A 38 14.57 -34.84 -1.56
CA PHE A 38 13.42 -34.77 -0.64
C PHE A 38 12.40 -35.85 -0.99
N ARG A 39 11.49 -36.17 -0.05
CA ARG A 39 10.36 -37.06 -0.33
C ARG A 39 9.42 -36.38 -1.32
N GLU A 40 8.93 -37.15 -2.30
CA GLU A 40 7.86 -36.68 -3.18
C GLU A 40 6.58 -36.50 -2.36
N VAL A 41 5.94 -35.34 -2.53
CA VAL A 41 4.69 -35.00 -1.87
C VAL A 41 3.72 -34.47 -2.91
N THR A 42 2.51 -35.03 -2.92
CA THR A 42 1.39 -34.53 -3.72
C THR A 42 0.28 -34.04 -2.81
N LEU A 43 -0.13 -32.80 -3.00
CA LEU A 43 -1.27 -32.18 -2.34
C LEU A 43 -2.46 -32.23 -3.31
N HIS A 44 -3.53 -32.91 -2.90
CA HIS A 44 -4.79 -32.93 -3.65
C HIS A 44 -5.84 -32.10 -2.92
N ALA A 45 -6.60 -31.32 -3.66
CA ALA A 45 -7.57 -30.40 -3.09
C ALA A 45 -8.67 -31.08 -2.26
N ASP A 46 -9.12 -32.27 -2.64
CA ASP A 46 -10.09 -33.07 -1.89
C ASP A 46 -9.56 -33.51 -0.52
N THR A 47 -8.34 -34.03 -0.52
CA THR A 47 -7.66 -34.59 0.65
C THR A 47 -7.25 -33.47 1.61
N GLU A 48 -6.78 -32.35 1.08
CA GLU A 48 -6.37 -31.21 1.91
C GLU A 48 -7.55 -30.44 2.51
N ASN A 49 -8.76 -30.55 1.94
CA ASN A 49 -9.97 -29.88 2.45
C ASN A 49 -10.94 -30.83 3.17
N ASP A 50 -10.60 -32.12 3.33
CA ASP A 50 -11.49 -33.16 3.86
C ASP A 50 -12.84 -33.22 3.09
N GLN A 51 -12.82 -32.99 1.77
CA GLN A 51 -14.00 -32.98 0.88
C GLN A 51 -13.76 -33.85 -0.37
N PRO A 52 -14.02 -35.17 -0.29
CA PRO A 52 -13.70 -36.14 -1.34
C PRO A 52 -14.31 -35.86 -2.72
N ASP A 53 -15.49 -35.21 -2.78
CA ASP A 53 -16.25 -35.02 -4.01
C ASP A 53 -16.07 -33.62 -4.66
N ALA A 54 -15.17 -32.78 -4.12
CA ALA A 54 -15.10 -31.37 -4.48
C ALA A 54 -14.23 -31.06 -5.72
N VAL A 55 -13.32 -31.93 -6.16
CA VAL A 55 -12.29 -31.57 -7.16
C VAL A 55 -12.88 -31.11 -8.50
N SER A 56 -13.95 -31.76 -8.96
CA SER A 56 -14.64 -31.42 -10.21
C SER A 56 -15.36 -30.06 -10.15
N SER A 57 -15.71 -29.59 -8.95
CA SER A 57 -16.30 -28.26 -8.71
C SER A 57 -15.27 -27.13 -8.61
N ILE A 58 -13.97 -27.45 -8.55
CA ILE A 58 -12.90 -26.46 -8.51
C ILE A 58 -12.62 -25.96 -9.92
N HIS A 59 -13.09 -24.74 -10.21
CA HIS A 59 -12.93 -24.10 -11.51
C HIS A 59 -11.50 -23.61 -11.80
N VAL A 60 -10.66 -23.44 -10.78
CA VAL A 60 -9.26 -22.98 -10.94
C VAL A 60 -8.33 -24.19 -11.01
N PRO A 61 -7.75 -24.52 -12.18
CA PRO A 61 -6.98 -25.75 -12.34
C PRO A 61 -5.76 -25.83 -11.39
N MET A 62 -5.07 -24.71 -11.17
CA MET A 62 -3.91 -24.64 -10.26
C MET A 62 -4.26 -24.85 -8.78
N GLN A 63 -5.55 -24.84 -8.41
CA GLN A 63 -5.97 -25.14 -7.04
C GLN A 63 -6.24 -26.64 -6.81
N ARG A 64 -6.20 -27.47 -7.87
CA ARG A 64 -6.61 -28.89 -7.79
C ARG A 64 -5.51 -29.80 -7.24
N VAL A 65 -4.28 -29.64 -7.72
CA VAL A 65 -3.16 -30.53 -7.37
C VAL A 65 -1.82 -29.82 -7.42
N TYR A 66 -0.92 -30.18 -6.52
CA TYR A 66 0.47 -29.75 -6.52
C TYR A 66 1.38 -30.93 -6.16
N THR A 67 2.39 -31.22 -6.98
CA THR A 67 3.41 -32.25 -6.70
C THR A 67 4.78 -31.59 -6.56
N CYS A 68 5.51 -31.97 -5.51
CA CYS A 68 6.86 -31.50 -5.24
C CYS A 68 7.81 -32.65 -4.92
N THR A 69 9.01 -32.62 -5.51
CA THR A 69 10.11 -33.56 -5.23
C THR A 69 11.35 -32.85 -4.66
N THR A 70 11.34 -31.53 -4.62
CA THR A 70 12.52 -30.68 -4.38
C THR A 70 12.50 -29.92 -3.07
N TYR A 71 11.36 -29.86 -2.37
CA TYR A 71 11.19 -29.06 -1.17
C TYR A 71 10.43 -29.83 -0.09
N PRO A 72 10.67 -29.52 1.21
CA PRO A 72 10.07 -30.23 2.34
C PRO A 72 8.65 -29.72 2.62
N VAL A 73 7.72 -29.93 1.69
CA VAL A 73 6.31 -29.50 1.80
C VAL A 73 5.51 -30.51 2.62
N LEU A 74 4.77 -30.05 3.64
CA LEU A 74 3.89 -30.90 4.44
C LEU A 74 2.51 -31.04 3.81
N THR A 75 1.86 -32.19 3.98
CA THR A 75 0.39 -32.26 3.83
C THR A 75 -0.28 -31.60 5.03
N THR A 76 -1.55 -31.22 4.91
CA THR A 76 -2.31 -30.68 6.04
C THR A 76 -2.39 -31.68 7.19
N TYR A 77 -2.51 -32.98 6.89
CA TYR A 77 -2.46 -34.05 7.88
C TYR A 77 -1.17 -34.00 8.72
N TYR A 78 0.00 -34.02 8.08
CA TYR A 78 1.28 -33.98 8.80
C TYR A 78 1.51 -32.67 9.53
N ALA A 79 1.14 -31.52 8.93
CA ALA A 79 1.29 -30.22 9.57
C ALA A 79 0.48 -30.15 10.88
N ASN A 80 -0.70 -30.75 10.93
CA ASN A 80 -1.61 -30.73 12.08
C ASN A 80 -1.27 -31.75 13.18
N GLN A 81 -0.26 -32.61 12.99
CA GLN A 81 0.11 -33.60 14.01
C GLN A 81 0.64 -32.91 15.28
N PRO A 82 0.06 -33.13 16.46
CA PRO A 82 0.55 -32.59 17.72
C PRO A 82 1.98 -33.06 18.03
N CYS A 83 2.87 -32.16 18.46
CA CYS A 83 4.20 -32.55 18.91
C CYS A 83 4.18 -33.42 20.18
N THR A 84 3.08 -33.40 20.94
CA THR A 84 2.85 -34.27 22.11
C THR A 84 2.81 -35.75 21.77
N ASP A 85 2.58 -36.09 20.50
CA ASP A 85 2.57 -37.48 20.03
C ASP A 85 4.00 -38.02 19.79
N PHE A 86 5.01 -37.15 19.94
CA PHE A 86 6.41 -37.47 19.74
C PHE A 86 7.22 -37.34 21.04
N THR A 87 8.24 -38.17 21.18
CA THR A 87 9.39 -37.86 22.05
C THR A 87 10.32 -36.88 21.34
N ALA A 88 11.19 -36.16 22.07
CA ALA A 88 12.20 -35.31 21.43
C ALA A 88 13.09 -36.07 20.42
N ALA A 89 13.38 -37.36 20.70
CA ALA A 89 14.16 -38.21 19.81
C ALA A 89 13.42 -38.56 18.50
N THR A 90 12.12 -38.84 18.57
CA THR A 90 11.30 -39.15 17.39
C THR A 90 10.99 -37.87 16.61
N LEU A 91 10.74 -36.74 17.28
CA LEU A 91 10.56 -35.44 16.64
C LEU A 91 11.80 -35.01 15.85
N LEU A 92 12.99 -35.18 16.43
CA LEU A 92 14.26 -34.91 15.74
C LEU A 92 14.42 -35.79 14.49
N ASN A 93 14.06 -37.07 14.58
CA ASN A 93 14.13 -37.99 13.46
C ASN A 93 13.17 -37.58 12.33
N GLU A 94 11.95 -37.18 12.64
CA GLU A 94 10.98 -36.69 11.65
C GLU A 94 11.46 -35.38 10.99
N LEU A 95 11.92 -34.41 11.78
CA LEU A 95 12.50 -33.16 11.25
C LEU A 95 13.69 -33.45 10.31
N ASN A 96 14.58 -34.36 10.71
CA ASN A 96 15.69 -34.83 9.88
C ASN A 96 15.22 -35.45 8.56
N SER A 97 14.18 -36.30 8.63
CA SER A 97 13.61 -36.95 7.45
C SER A 97 13.02 -35.94 6.46
N PHE A 98 12.23 -34.98 6.94
CA PHE A 98 11.64 -33.95 6.08
C PHE A 98 12.69 -32.98 5.53
N LEU A 99 13.65 -32.55 6.35
CA LEU A 99 14.67 -31.57 5.94
C LEU A 99 15.86 -32.21 5.22
N GLY A 100 15.87 -33.52 5.03
CA GLY A 100 16.98 -34.22 4.37
C GLY A 100 18.30 -34.04 5.12
N THR A 101 18.27 -34.09 6.45
CA THR A 101 19.42 -33.98 7.35
C THR A 101 19.60 -35.22 8.19
N SER A 102 20.77 -35.36 8.79
CA SER A 102 21.12 -36.45 9.71
C SER A 102 21.70 -35.89 11.01
N GLU A 103 21.02 -34.88 11.56
CA GLU A 103 21.46 -34.21 12.79
C GLU A 103 21.54 -35.19 13.94
N ARG A 104 22.69 -35.21 14.61
CA ARG A 104 22.97 -36.13 15.72
C ARG A 104 22.12 -35.81 16.95
N ARG A 105 21.79 -36.84 17.72
CA ARG A 105 21.17 -36.66 19.03
C ARG A 105 22.16 -35.97 19.98
N SER A 106 21.67 -34.99 20.73
CA SER A 106 22.41 -34.38 21.84
C SER A 106 21.43 -33.95 22.93
N ARG A 107 21.91 -33.87 24.18
CA ARG A 107 21.08 -33.46 25.33
C ARG A 107 20.49 -32.06 25.14
N THR A 108 21.30 -31.14 24.60
CA THR A 108 20.88 -29.77 24.30
C THR A 108 19.77 -29.73 23.25
N ARG A 109 19.87 -30.56 22.20
CA ARG A 109 18.85 -30.65 21.14
C ARG A 109 17.53 -31.22 21.65
N HIS A 110 17.59 -32.28 22.45
CA HIS A 110 16.39 -32.85 23.04
C HIS A 110 15.70 -31.86 23.96
N SER A 111 16.43 -31.23 24.88
CA SER A 111 15.91 -30.18 25.76
C SER A 111 15.26 -29.03 24.99
N PHE A 112 15.88 -28.61 23.88
CA PHE A 112 15.31 -27.59 23.00
C PHE A 112 14.00 -28.04 22.34
N LEU A 113 13.95 -29.25 21.78
CA LEU A 113 12.72 -29.81 21.19
C LEU A 113 11.62 -30.08 22.24
N ASP A 114 12.00 -30.43 23.47
CA ASP A 114 11.07 -30.60 24.59
C ASP A 114 10.31 -29.30 24.88
N THR A 115 10.89 -28.11 24.58
CA THR A 115 10.17 -26.84 24.71
C THR A 115 9.01 -26.71 23.72
N TYR A 116 9.13 -27.27 22.51
CA TYR A 116 8.06 -27.27 21.50
C TYR A 116 6.96 -28.25 21.88
N ILE A 117 7.35 -29.43 22.38
CA ILE A 117 6.42 -30.45 22.90
C ILE A 117 5.63 -29.89 24.10
N SER A 118 6.33 -29.28 25.06
CA SER A 118 5.71 -28.71 26.27
C SER A 118 4.75 -27.55 25.98
N ARG A 119 4.98 -26.81 24.89
CA ARG A 119 4.06 -25.75 24.41
C ARG A 119 2.87 -26.29 23.63
N SER A 120 2.75 -27.62 23.47
CA SER A 120 1.68 -28.27 22.70
C SER A 120 1.59 -27.75 21.27
N TYR A 121 2.73 -27.43 20.66
CA TYR A 121 2.77 -27.04 19.25
C TYR A 121 2.48 -28.25 18.36
N ASP A 122 2.04 -28.00 17.13
CA ASP A 122 1.99 -29.02 16.09
C ASP A 122 3.29 -29.08 15.28
N PHE A 123 3.42 -30.14 14.49
CA PHE A 123 4.60 -30.40 13.69
C PHE A 123 4.85 -29.29 12.66
N GLY A 124 3.78 -28.73 12.08
CA GLY A 124 3.86 -27.58 11.17
C GLY A 124 4.50 -26.37 11.84
N THR A 125 4.06 -25.99 13.04
CA THR A 125 4.57 -24.82 13.76
C THR A 125 6.04 -25.03 14.12
N THR A 126 6.37 -26.24 14.56
CA THR A 126 7.75 -26.62 14.86
C THR A 126 8.63 -26.55 13.62
N LEU A 127 8.21 -27.15 12.50
CA LEU A 127 8.94 -27.09 11.25
C LEU A 127 9.12 -25.65 10.77
N GLY A 128 8.06 -24.84 10.76
CA GLY A 128 8.09 -23.45 10.28
C GLY A 128 9.04 -22.55 11.09
N HIS A 129 9.14 -22.77 12.41
CA HIS A 129 10.08 -22.03 13.25
C HIS A 129 11.55 -22.42 13.02
N LEU A 130 11.80 -23.68 12.66
CA LEU A 130 13.13 -24.27 12.70
C LEU A 130 13.76 -24.40 11.31
N ARG A 131 12.97 -24.69 10.29
CA ARG A 131 13.36 -24.98 8.90
C ARG A 131 14.38 -24.00 8.33
N SER A 132 14.17 -22.71 8.56
CA SER A 132 15.01 -21.64 8.01
C SER A 132 16.41 -21.62 8.62
N LEU A 133 16.56 -22.07 9.86
CA LEU A 133 17.81 -22.03 10.62
C LEU A 133 18.37 -23.43 10.89
N TRP A 134 17.69 -24.47 10.43
CA TRP A 134 18.02 -25.86 10.73
C TRP A 134 19.42 -26.27 10.25
N TYR A 135 19.92 -25.61 9.19
CA TYR A 135 21.24 -25.85 8.63
C TYR A 135 22.37 -25.04 9.30
N ASP A 136 22.04 -24.18 10.27
CA ASP A 136 23.04 -23.50 11.09
C ASP A 136 23.51 -24.41 12.23
N ASP A 137 24.50 -23.95 13.00
CA ASP A 137 24.89 -24.67 14.21
C ASP A 137 23.73 -24.70 15.20
N ILE A 138 23.08 -25.86 15.29
CA ILE A 138 21.93 -26.12 16.15
C ILE A 138 22.25 -25.84 17.63
N ASN A 139 23.52 -25.91 18.05
CA ASN A 139 23.90 -25.57 19.43
C ASN A 139 23.65 -24.09 19.75
N THR A 140 23.58 -23.23 18.73
CA THR A 140 23.30 -21.80 18.86
C THR A 140 21.85 -21.43 18.51
N LEU A 141 21.09 -22.34 17.90
CA LEU A 141 19.75 -22.08 17.36
C LEU A 141 18.77 -21.49 18.37
N ALA A 142 18.72 -22.06 19.57
CA ALA A 142 17.85 -21.57 20.64
C ALA A 142 18.18 -20.11 21.02
N ASN A 143 19.47 -19.78 21.13
CA ASN A 143 19.94 -18.44 21.41
C ASN A 143 19.66 -17.49 20.24
N THR A 144 19.87 -17.93 18.99
CA THR A 144 19.57 -17.14 17.80
C THR A 144 18.09 -16.77 17.72
N LEU A 145 17.18 -17.72 17.97
CA LEU A 145 15.74 -17.44 17.99
C LEU A 145 15.39 -16.43 19.07
N ARG A 146 15.90 -16.61 20.30
CA ARG A 146 15.67 -15.68 21.42
C ARG A 146 16.16 -14.26 21.12
N ILE A 147 17.34 -14.13 20.52
CA ILE A 147 17.91 -12.82 20.14
C ILE A 147 17.02 -12.16 19.08
N ARG A 148 16.64 -12.89 18.03
CA ARG A 148 15.81 -12.35 16.95
C ARG A 148 14.41 -11.94 17.40
N GLU A 149 13.80 -12.71 18.30
CA GLU A 149 12.53 -12.36 18.92
C GLU A 149 12.64 -11.04 19.72
N ALA A 150 13.68 -10.91 20.54
CA ALA A 150 13.94 -9.69 21.31
C ALA A 150 14.23 -8.48 20.40
N GLU A 151 14.99 -8.67 19.32
CA GLU A 151 15.27 -7.64 18.32
C GLU A 151 13.99 -7.19 17.59
N ASP A 152 13.12 -8.12 17.18
CA ASP A 152 11.85 -7.79 16.54
C ASP A 152 10.94 -6.99 17.49
N HIS A 153 10.84 -7.43 18.74
CA HIS A 153 10.06 -6.73 19.76
C HIS A 153 10.59 -5.31 20.00
N ALA A 154 11.91 -5.15 20.18
CA ALA A 154 12.54 -3.85 20.38
C ALA A 154 12.39 -2.93 19.15
N MET A 155 12.48 -3.49 17.95
CA MET A 155 12.30 -2.76 16.69
C MET A 155 10.87 -2.24 16.56
N ARG A 156 9.84 -3.05 16.86
CA ARG A 156 8.43 -2.63 16.81
C ARG A 156 8.09 -1.61 17.88
N GLN A 157 8.62 -1.77 19.10
CA GLN A 157 8.45 -0.76 20.16
C GLN A 157 9.06 0.59 19.76
N LYS A 158 10.22 0.59 19.09
CA LYS A 158 10.87 1.82 18.60
C LYS A 158 10.18 2.39 17.36
N ALA A 159 9.48 1.57 16.57
CA ALA A 159 8.84 2.02 15.34
C ALA A 159 7.64 2.96 15.60
N LEU A 160 7.02 2.87 16.78
CA LEU A 160 5.89 3.70 17.19
C LEU A 160 6.34 4.71 18.26
N ALA A 161 6.23 6.00 17.97
CA ALA A 161 6.51 7.07 18.92
C ALA A 161 5.30 8.02 18.99
N ASN A 162 4.75 8.19 20.19
CA ASN A 162 3.46 8.86 20.42
C ASN A 162 2.34 8.19 19.59
N SER A 163 1.80 8.91 18.61
CA SER A 163 0.76 8.44 17.67
C SER A 163 1.26 8.37 16.22
N ARG A 164 2.59 8.25 16.03
CA ARG A 164 3.23 8.17 14.70
C ARG A 164 4.16 6.98 14.60
N ILE A 165 4.18 6.40 13.42
CA ILE A 165 5.14 5.39 13.04
C ILE A 165 6.34 6.10 12.44
N ILE A 166 7.46 6.11 13.15
CA ILE A 166 8.71 6.76 12.73
C ILE A 166 9.55 5.89 11.80
N ASN A 167 9.22 4.60 11.70
CA ASN A 167 9.79 3.69 10.73
C ASN A 167 8.69 2.99 9.91
N PRO A 168 8.21 3.62 8.82
CA PRO A 168 7.22 3.02 7.92
C PRO A 168 7.72 1.74 7.23
N LYS A 169 9.04 1.48 7.23
CA LYS A 169 9.66 0.27 6.65
C LYS A 169 9.71 -0.89 7.65
N THR A 170 8.76 -0.94 8.57
CA THR A 170 8.64 -2.04 9.53
C THR A 170 8.15 -3.29 8.79
N PRO A 171 8.85 -4.44 8.89
CA PRO A 171 8.43 -5.66 8.20
C PRO A 171 7.15 -6.25 8.80
N PRO A 172 6.45 -7.14 8.06
CA PRO A 172 5.24 -7.78 8.59
C PRO A 172 5.56 -8.54 9.89
N ARG A 173 4.60 -8.60 10.81
CA ARG A 173 4.76 -9.36 12.07
C ARG A 173 4.84 -10.86 11.84
N ARG A 174 4.03 -11.33 10.90
CA ARG A 174 3.86 -12.75 10.60
C ARG A 174 3.79 -12.94 9.09
N VAL A 175 4.14 -14.14 8.63
CA VAL A 175 3.95 -14.58 7.25
C VAL A 175 3.45 -16.00 7.26
N TRP A 176 2.80 -16.42 6.19
CA TRP A 176 2.43 -17.80 5.96
C TRP A 176 3.58 -18.55 5.28
N ASP A 177 4.17 -19.50 5.98
CA ASP A 177 5.07 -20.49 5.39
C ASP A 177 4.24 -21.60 4.75
N LEU A 178 4.21 -21.62 3.42
CA LEU A 178 3.44 -22.60 2.65
C LEU A 178 3.99 -24.02 2.80
N TYR A 179 5.27 -24.19 3.10
CA TYR A 179 5.88 -25.52 3.24
C TYR A 179 5.43 -26.19 4.53
N SER A 180 5.41 -25.45 5.64
CA SER A 180 4.89 -25.96 6.93
C SER A 180 3.38 -25.82 7.10
N ASN A 181 2.70 -25.12 6.18
CA ASN A 181 1.30 -24.73 6.29
C ASN A 181 0.96 -23.97 7.59
N ARG A 182 1.85 -23.06 8.01
CA ARG A 182 1.67 -22.27 9.24
C ARG A 182 2.03 -20.82 9.07
N VAL A 183 1.30 -19.97 9.77
CA VAL A 183 1.68 -18.59 10.03
C VAL A 183 2.79 -18.60 11.06
N VAL A 184 3.94 -18.05 10.70
CA VAL A 184 5.13 -17.96 11.55
C VAL A 184 5.55 -16.51 11.75
N PRO A 185 6.21 -16.16 12.87
CA PRO A 185 6.76 -14.83 13.05
C PRO A 185 7.81 -14.51 11.99
N TYR A 186 7.78 -13.31 11.41
CA TYR A 186 8.70 -12.96 10.31
C TYR A 186 10.18 -13.04 10.70
N TRP A 187 10.50 -12.82 11.98
CA TRP A 187 11.87 -12.89 12.51
C TRP A 187 12.48 -14.29 12.47
N VAL A 188 11.67 -15.36 12.37
CA VAL A 188 12.20 -16.73 12.18
C VAL A 188 12.78 -16.94 10.78
N ILE A 189 12.39 -16.13 9.79
CA ILE A 189 12.90 -16.23 8.41
C ILE A 189 14.31 -15.64 8.35
N ARG A 190 15.24 -16.35 7.69
CA ARG A 190 16.58 -15.82 7.40
C ARG A 190 16.53 -14.59 6.49
N SER A 191 17.45 -13.66 6.69
CA SER A 191 17.63 -12.49 5.82
C SER A 191 17.71 -12.84 4.33
N THR A 192 18.41 -13.91 3.97
CA THR A 192 18.55 -14.39 2.58
C THR A 192 17.25 -14.90 1.95
N MET A 193 16.24 -15.24 2.75
CA MET A 193 14.93 -15.70 2.29
C MET A 193 13.85 -14.63 2.40
N ARG A 194 14.09 -13.56 3.16
CA ARG A 194 13.17 -12.42 3.28
C ARG A 194 12.92 -11.73 1.94
N SER A 195 13.91 -11.74 1.05
CA SER A 195 13.80 -11.27 -0.34
C SER A 195 13.01 -12.20 -1.27
N LYS A 196 12.41 -13.27 -0.75
CA LYS A 196 11.51 -14.19 -1.47
C LYS A 196 10.06 -14.09 -1.00
N LEU A 197 9.74 -13.11 -0.16
CA LEU A 197 8.37 -12.91 0.32
C LEU A 197 7.45 -12.56 -0.84
N TRP A 198 6.35 -13.28 -0.98
CA TRP A 198 5.25 -12.91 -1.87
C TRP A 198 4.14 -12.28 -1.03
N ALA A 199 3.25 -11.54 -1.68
CA ALA A 199 2.03 -11.04 -1.05
C ALA A 199 0.80 -11.42 -1.88
N ILE A 200 -0.33 -11.62 -1.20
CA ILE A 200 -1.63 -11.76 -1.85
C ILE A 200 -2.42 -10.48 -1.61
N SER A 201 -2.97 -9.94 -2.68
CA SER A 201 -3.89 -8.82 -2.68
C SER A 201 -5.22 -9.31 -3.25
N HIS A 202 -6.34 -8.95 -2.63
CA HIS A 202 -7.62 -9.55 -3.01
C HIS A 202 -8.81 -8.61 -2.82
N ALA A 203 -9.86 -8.84 -3.61
CA ALA A 203 -11.14 -8.20 -3.39
C ALA A 203 -11.78 -8.71 -2.08
N TRP A 204 -12.43 -7.79 -1.38
CA TRP A 204 -13.15 -8.09 -0.14
C TRP A 204 -14.59 -8.49 -0.46
N MET A 205 -15.07 -9.57 0.16
CA MET A 205 -16.45 -10.04 -0.01
C MET A 205 -17.35 -9.51 1.10
N ASP A 206 -18.64 -9.33 0.79
CA ASP A 206 -19.64 -8.92 1.78
C ASP A 206 -19.83 -10.01 2.85
N GLU A 207 -20.33 -9.61 4.03
CA GLU A 207 -20.47 -10.52 5.18
C GLU A 207 -21.32 -11.76 4.87
N HIS A 208 -22.35 -11.61 4.04
CA HIS A 208 -23.20 -12.73 3.60
C HIS A 208 -22.50 -13.70 2.64
N ASP A 209 -21.45 -13.26 1.95
CA ASP A 209 -20.71 -14.03 0.93
C ASP A 209 -19.39 -14.62 1.48
N ARG A 210 -19.14 -14.46 2.79
CA ARG A 210 -17.97 -14.99 3.48
C ARG A 210 -18.34 -15.75 4.75
N SER A 211 -17.40 -16.54 5.25
CA SER A 211 -17.48 -17.25 6.52
C SER A 211 -16.19 -17.05 7.30
N ASN A 212 -16.31 -16.90 8.61
CA ASN A 212 -15.19 -16.79 9.54
C ASN A 212 -14.70 -18.20 9.93
N VAL A 213 -13.51 -18.58 9.45
CA VAL A 213 -12.98 -19.94 9.60
C VAL A 213 -11.90 -19.99 10.68
N MET A 214 -12.08 -20.83 11.70
CA MET A 214 -11.03 -21.15 12.67
C MET A 214 -10.10 -22.22 12.10
N THR A 215 -8.82 -21.89 11.93
CA THR A 215 -7.86 -22.76 11.25
C THR A 215 -6.61 -23.04 12.10
N PRO A 216 -6.01 -24.25 12.04
CA PRO A 216 -4.71 -24.49 12.66
C PRO A 216 -3.58 -23.70 11.97
N ILE A 217 -3.80 -23.20 10.74
CA ILE A 217 -2.77 -22.46 9.99
C ILE A 217 -2.27 -21.23 10.76
N ASN A 218 -3.14 -20.49 11.46
CA ASN A 218 -2.76 -19.39 12.35
C ASN A 218 -2.79 -19.78 13.84
N GLY A 219 -2.63 -21.07 14.15
CA GLY A 219 -2.66 -21.57 15.53
C GLY A 219 -4.04 -21.48 16.19
N ARG A 220 -5.13 -21.32 15.42
CA ARG A 220 -6.48 -21.04 15.92
C ARG A 220 -6.51 -19.81 16.84
N GLU A 221 -5.69 -18.81 16.54
CA GLU A 221 -5.66 -17.58 17.33
C GLU A 221 -6.80 -16.63 16.98
N TRP A 222 -7.20 -16.53 15.71
CA TRP A 222 -8.35 -15.72 15.27
C TRP A 222 -9.07 -16.36 14.08
N PRO A 223 -10.36 -16.07 13.88
CA PRO A 223 -11.06 -16.52 12.69
C PRO A 223 -10.57 -15.78 11.44
N VAL A 224 -10.43 -16.51 10.34
CA VAL A 224 -10.03 -15.96 9.03
C VAL A 224 -11.27 -15.76 8.17
N PRO A 225 -11.58 -14.53 7.73
CA PRO A 225 -12.70 -14.28 6.83
C PRO A 225 -12.39 -14.85 5.43
N MET A 226 -13.12 -15.90 5.04
CA MET A 226 -12.95 -16.59 3.75
C MET A 226 -14.20 -16.47 2.89
N PRO A 227 -14.09 -16.15 1.59
CA PRO A 227 -15.21 -16.25 0.66
C PRO A 227 -15.82 -17.65 0.65
N LYS A 228 -17.15 -17.72 0.52
CA LYS A 228 -17.84 -18.99 0.30
C LYS A 228 -17.35 -19.61 -1.01
N GLY A 229 -17.07 -20.92 -0.99
CA GLY A 229 -16.54 -21.64 -2.16
C GLY A 229 -15.03 -21.49 -2.36
N SER A 230 -14.29 -20.93 -1.38
CA SER A 230 -12.83 -20.94 -1.35
C SER A 230 -12.29 -21.47 -0.02
N SER A 231 -11.00 -21.80 0.03
CA SER A 231 -10.31 -22.20 1.25
C SER A 231 -8.84 -21.81 1.21
N LEU A 232 -8.22 -21.73 2.40
CA LEU A 232 -6.78 -21.50 2.50
C LEU A 232 -5.98 -22.64 1.84
N ASN A 233 -6.45 -23.89 1.91
CA ASN A 233 -5.72 -24.99 1.29
C ASN A 233 -5.75 -24.94 -0.24
N LEU A 234 -6.85 -24.48 -0.85
CA LEU A 234 -6.89 -24.22 -2.30
C LEU A 234 -5.89 -23.13 -2.71
N ILE A 235 -5.89 -22.01 -1.98
CA ILE A 235 -4.94 -20.91 -2.21
C ILE A 235 -3.51 -21.39 -2.04
N ARG A 236 -3.22 -22.21 -1.02
CA ARG A 236 -1.91 -22.79 -0.78
C ARG A 236 -1.43 -23.63 -1.96
N ILE A 237 -2.27 -24.53 -2.47
CA ILE A 237 -1.93 -25.37 -3.64
C ILE A 237 -1.61 -24.48 -4.84
N GLU A 238 -2.42 -23.46 -5.11
CA GLU A 238 -2.18 -22.51 -6.21
C GLU A 238 -0.87 -21.74 -6.02
N MET A 239 -0.59 -21.23 -4.82
CA MET A 239 0.63 -20.47 -4.53
C MET A 239 1.88 -21.34 -4.63
N LEU A 240 1.85 -22.56 -4.11
CA LEU A 240 2.93 -23.55 -4.25
C LEU A 240 3.17 -23.88 -5.73
N GLY A 241 2.11 -24.07 -6.51
CA GLY A 241 2.18 -24.30 -7.95
C GLY A 241 2.79 -23.14 -8.74
N LYS A 242 2.70 -21.91 -8.22
CA LYS A 242 3.37 -20.72 -8.78
C LYS A 242 4.82 -20.55 -8.28
N GLY A 243 5.26 -21.37 -7.33
CA GLY A 243 6.62 -21.36 -6.78
C GLY A 243 6.79 -20.46 -5.54
N ALA A 244 5.70 -20.07 -4.87
CA ALA A 244 5.77 -19.33 -3.63
C ALA A 244 6.21 -20.24 -2.46
N GLU A 245 6.99 -19.68 -1.53
CA GLU A 245 7.40 -20.35 -0.30
C GLU A 245 6.83 -19.65 0.93
N TYR A 246 7.06 -18.33 1.03
CA TYR A 246 6.47 -17.47 2.06
C TYR A 246 5.52 -16.48 1.41
N VAL A 247 4.32 -16.39 1.97
CA VAL A 247 3.27 -15.48 1.50
C VAL A 247 2.78 -14.63 2.65
N TRP A 248 2.65 -13.33 2.42
CA TRP A 248 1.87 -12.47 3.29
C TRP A 248 0.44 -12.36 2.76
N LEU A 249 -0.52 -12.65 3.63
CA LEU A 249 -1.95 -12.54 3.37
C LEU A 249 -2.56 -11.82 4.57
N ASP A 250 -3.07 -10.61 4.37
CA ASP A 250 -3.61 -9.73 5.41
C ASP A 250 -4.59 -10.42 6.37
N VAL A 251 -5.59 -11.14 5.85
CA VAL A 251 -6.62 -11.83 6.64
C VAL A 251 -6.07 -12.96 7.52
N LEU A 252 -4.88 -13.44 7.18
CA LEU A 252 -4.24 -14.57 7.84
C LEU A 252 -3.06 -14.15 8.72
N CYS A 253 -2.31 -13.12 8.31
CA CYS A 253 -1.10 -12.66 8.98
C CYS A 253 -1.35 -11.51 9.98
N LEU A 254 -2.41 -10.74 9.79
CA LEU A 254 -2.90 -9.76 10.76
C LEU A 254 -3.95 -10.39 11.67
N ARG A 255 -3.91 -10.04 12.96
CA ARG A 255 -4.93 -10.48 13.93
C ARG A 255 -6.30 -9.94 13.53
N GLN A 256 -7.28 -10.83 13.38
CA GLN A 256 -8.66 -10.47 13.03
C GLN A 256 -9.56 -10.46 14.27
N LYS A 257 -10.74 -9.85 14.14
CA LYS A 257 -11.74 -9.74 15.20
C LYS A 257 -12.28 -11.11 15.62
N GLY A 258 -12.45 -11.33 16.92
CA GLY A 258 -13.20 -12.47 17.47
C GLY A 258 -12.33 -13.69 17.81
N GLY A 259 -11.04 -13.46 18.11
CA GLY A 259 -10.07 -14.49 18.42
C GLY A 259 -9.61 -14.54 19.88
N LYS A 260 -8.67 -15.44 20.16
CA LYS A 260 -7.83 -15.41 21.35
C LYS A 260 -7.00 -14.13 21.34
N ARG A 261 -6.83 -13.55 22.53
CA ARG A 261 -6.05 -12.33 22.73
C ARG A 261 -6.51 -11.16 21.85
N GLU A 262 -7.83 -10.99 21.74
CA GLU A 262 -8.45 -9.84 21.07
C GLU A 262 -7.93 -8.50 21.63
N ASP A 263 -7.52 -8.48 22.91
CA ASP A 263 -6.86 -7.34 23.58
C ASP A 263 -5.61 -6.85 22.84
N LEU A 264 -4.91 -7.75 22.12
CA LEU A 264 -3.71 -7.40 21.37
C LEU A 264 -4.02 -6.84 19.97
N ARG A 265 -5.24 -7.01 19.44
CA ARG A 265 -5.55 -6.63 18.06
C ARG A 265 -5.34 -5.15 17.85
N GLU A 266 -5.91 -4.32 18.72
CA GLU A 266 -5.80 -2.87 18.62
C GLU A 266 -4.34 -2.41 18.71
N GLU A 267 -3.56 -2.95 19.65
CA GLU A 267 -2.15 -2.61 19.80
C GLU A 267 -1.29 -3.06 18.60
N GLU A 268 -1.54 -4.25 18.05
CA GLU A 268 -0.87 -4.71 16.82
C GLU A 268 -1.25 -3.80 15.64
N TRP A 269 -2.53 -3.45 15.50
CA TRP A 269 -3.06 -2.69 14.37
C TRP A 269 -2.53 -1.25 14.32
N LYS A 270 -2.22 -0.61 15.46
CA LYS A 270 -1.59 0.72 15.49
C LYS A 270 -0.36 0.81 14.60
N LEU A 271 0.42 -0.28 14.50
CA LEU A 271 1.64 -0.37 13.70
C LEU A 271 1.44 -1.19 12.42
N ASP A 272 0.83 -2.36 12.50
CA ASP A 272 0.86 -3.35 11.42
C ASP A 272 -0.10 -2.97 10.27
N VAL A 273 -1.25 -2.34 10.56
CA VAL A 273 -2.22 -1.91 9.52
C VAL A 273 -1.69 -0.73 8.70
N PRO A 274 -1.15 0.35 9.29
CA PRO A 274 -0.55 1.42 8.51
C PRO A 274 0.67 0.99 7.70
N THR A 275 1.36 -0.11 8.09
CA THR A 275 2.61 -0.56 7.46
C THR A 275 2.40 -1.57 6.31
N ILE A 276 1.16 -1.94 5.97
CA ILE A 276 0.89 -2.97 4.93
C ILE A 276 1.44 -2.59 3.55
N GLY A 277 1.40 -1.32 3.16
CA GLY A 277 1.93 -0.89 1.87
C GLY A 277 3.43 -1.18 1.73
N HIS A 278 4.18 -1.18 2.84
CA HIS A 278 5.58 -1.62 2.82
C HIS A 278 5.71 -3.11 2.50
N VAL A 279 4.80 -3.94 3.03
CA VAL A 279 4.78 -5.39 2.78
C VAL A 279 4.61 -5.68 1.29
N TYR A 280 3.67 -5.01 0.62
CA TYR A 280 3.48 -5.14 -0.83
C TYR A 280 4.65 -4.58 -1.65
N ARG A 281 5.27 -3.48 -1.21
CA ARG A 281 6.46 -2.90 -1.86
C ARG A 281 7.70 -3.79 -1.76
N MET A 282 7.87 -4.48 -0.64
CA MET A 282 9.01 -5.39 -0.45
C MET A 282 8.76 -6.80 -1.00
N ALA A 283 7.50 -7.15 -1.28
CA ALA A 283 7.15 -8.43 -1.86
C ALA A 283 7.74 -8.55 -3.26
N THR A 284 8.41 -9.67 -3.51
CA THR A 284 9.05 -9.96 -4.79
C THR A 284 8.03 -10.18 -5.88
N LYS A 285 6.85 -10.71 -5.52
CA LYS A 285 5.67 -10.83 -6.38
C LYS A 285 4.40 -10.58 -5.58
N VAL A 286 3.41 -9.96 -6.22
CA VAL A 286 2.07 -9.77 -5.67
C VAL A 286 1.06 -10.51 -6.53
N VAL A 287 0.28 -11.40 -5.90
CA VAL A 287 -0.80 -12.14 -6.55
C VAL A 287 -2.13 -11.41 -6.31
N TYR A 288 -2.83 -11.06 -7.39
CA TYR A 288 -4.12 -10.36 -7.33
C TYR A 288 -5.28 -11.31 -7.59
N TYR A 289 -6.16 -11.42 -6.60
CA TYR A 289 -7.47 -12.04 -6.76
C TYR A 289 -8.54 -10.96 -6.95
N PHE A 290 -8.79 -10.59 -8.21
CA PHE A 290 -9.68 -9.48 -8.56
C PHE A 290 -11.16 -9.70 -8.17
N SER A 291 -11.60 -10.96 -8.13
CA SER A 291 -13.00 -11.35 -7.88
C SER A 291 -13.28 -11.82 -6.45
N GLY A 292 -12.24 -11.94 -5.62
CA GLY A 292 -12.33 -12.38 -4.23
C GLY A 292 -11.26 -13.41 -3.89
N LEU A 293 -10.80 -13.44 -2.65
CA LEU A 293 -9.68 -14.28 -2.20
C LEU A 293 -9.88 -15.75 -2.57
N GLY A 294 -8.99 -16.29 -3.40
CA GLY A 294 -9.01 -17.69 -3.82
C GLY A 294 -10.19 -18.08 -4.73
N LEU A 295 -11.00 -17.13 -5.19
CA LEU A 295 -12.10 -17.38 -6.11
C LEU A 295 -11.63 -17.36 -7.58
N PRO A 296 -12.39 -18.01 -8.48
CA PRO A 296 -12.18 -17.88 -9.92
C PRO A 296 -12.22 -16.42 -10.40
N PHE A 297 -11.29 -16.06 -11.27
CA PHE A 297 -11.24 -14.73 -11.87
C PHE A 297 -12.36 -14.57 -12.90
N ARG A 298 -13.27 -13.62 -12.65
CA ARG A 298 -14.40 -13.28 -13.51
C ARG A 298 -14.12 -12.01 -14.31
N PHE A 299 -14.11 -12.15 -15.63
CA PHE A 299 -13.72 -11.09 -16.57
C PHE A 299 -14.90 -10.24 -17.08
N GLU A 300 -16.12 -10.41 -16.56
CA GLU A 300 -17.29 -9.65 -17.03
C GLU A 300 -17.18 -8.14 -16.70
N ILE A 301 -17.72 -7.26 -17.56
CA ILE A 301 -17.69 -5.79 -17.35
C ILE A 301 -18.33 -5.41 -16.02
N ASP A 302 -19.50 -6.00 -15.71
CA ASP A 302 -20.23 -5.75 -14.48
C ASP A 302 -19.42 -6.15 -13.24
N SER A 303 -18.60 -7.20 -13.36
CA SER A 303 -17.64 -7.62 -12.34
C SER A 303 -16.54 -6.58 -12.12
N LEU A 304 -16.02 -5.95 -13.19
CA LEU A 304 -14.98 -4.92 -13.11
C LEU A 304 -15.47 -3.57 -12.58
N GLN A 305 -16.76 -3.24 -12.78
CA GLN A 305 -17.37 -2.01 -12.27
C GLN A 305 -18.03 -2.18 -10.90
N SER A 306 -18.19 -3.42 -10.43
CA SER A 306 -18.71 -3.71 -9.11
C SER A 306 -17.91 -3.02 -8.01
N LYS A 307 -18.59 -2.46 -7.01
CA LYS A 307 -17.98 -1.93 -5.77
C LYS A 307 -17.13 -2.98 -5.02
N ARG A 308 -17.33 -4.26 -5.34
CA ARG A 308 -16.58 -5.40 -4.79
C ARG A 308 -15.30 -5.67 -5.57
N CYS A 309 -15.18 -5.19 -6.81
CA CYS A 309 -13.98 -5.37 -7.61
C CYS A 309 -12.77 -4.81 -6.89
N TRP A 310 -11.65 -5.53 -6.97
CA TRP A 310 -10.36 -5.12 -6.42
C TRP A 310 -9.97 -3.68 -6.80
N PHE A 311 -10.26 -3.24 -8.03
CA PHE A 311 -9.96 -1.89 -8.50
C PHE A 311 -10.66 -0.77 -7.73
N ASN A 312 -11.79 -1.08 -7.09
CA ASN A 312 -12.66 -0.11 -6.44
C ASN A 312 -12.51 -0.11 -4.91
N ARG A 313 -11.57 -0.88 -4.33
CA ARG A 313 -11.38 -0.98 -2.88
C ARG A 313 -10.34 0.03 -2.38
N ALA A 314 -10.55 0.64 -1.23
CA ALA A 314 -9.62 1.66 -0.70
C ALA A 314 -8.21 1.12 -0.46
N TRP A 315 -8.10 -0.01 0.26
CA TRP A 315 -6.82 -0.61 0.64
C TRP A 315 -5.97 -1.03 -0.57
N THR A 316 -6.59 -1.57 -1.61
CA THR A 316 -5.89 -2.10 -2.79
C THR A 316 -5.08 -1.06 -3.56
N LEU A 317 -5.36 0.23 -3.37
CA LEU A 317 -4.61 1.31 -4.00
C LEU A 317 -3.14 1.33 -3.56
N GLN A 318 -2.81 0.89 -2.34
CA GLN A 318 -1.43 0.80 -1.86
C GLN A 318 -0.79 -0.59 -2.02
N GLU A 319 -1.51 -1.55 -2.60
CA GLU A 319 -1.11 -2.96 -2.69
C GLU A 319 -0.46 -3.30 -4.04
N ILE A 320 -0.13 -2.27 -4.83
CA ILE A 320 0.41 -2.41 -6.19
C ILE A 320 1.89 -2.78 -6.12
N GLY A 321 2.20 -4.03 -6.43
CA GLY A 321 3.56 -4.53 -6.66
C GLY A 321 4.07 -4.29 -8.09
N ARG A 322 5.40 -4.25 -8.24
CA ARG A 322 6.10 -4.20 -9.55
C ARG A 322 5.93 -5.49 -10.35
N ASN A 323 6.02 -6.63 -9.67
CA ASN A 323 5.88 -7.96 -10.29
C ASN A 323 4.50 -8.53 -9.94
N ARG A 324 3.61 -8.53 -10.92
CA ARG A 324 2.18 -8.82 -10.74
C ARG A 324 1.84 -10.20 -11.29
N ILE A 325 1.03 -10.96 -10.55
CA ILE A 325 0.49 -12.24 -10.99
C ILE A 325 -1.01 -12.24 -10.78
N VAL A 326 -1.77 -12.78 -11.73
CA VAL A 326 -3.21 -13.00 -11.56
C VAL A 326 -3.46 -14.33 -10.85
N GLY A 327 -4.24 -14.29 -9.77
CA GLY A 327 -4.74 -15.47 -9.06
C GLY A 327 -6.12 -15.90 -9.58
N GLY A 328 -6.46 -17.17 -9.40
CA GLY A 328 -7.79 -17.69 -9.72
C GLY A 328 -8.07 -17.88 -11.22
N LEU A 329 -7.03 -17.99 -12.04
CA LEU A 329 -7.18 -18.19 -13.49
C LEU A 329 -7.93 -19.50 -13.79
N THR A 330 -8.90 -19.43 -14.69
CA THR A 330 -9.69 -20.58 -15.15
C THR A 330 -9.37 -20.91 -16.61
N ASP A 331 -9.75 -22.09 -17.08
CA ASP A 331 -9.60 -22.49 -18.49
C ASP A 331 -10.37 -21.57 -19.46
N GLY A 332 -11.44 -20.92 -18.97
CA GLY A 332 -12.23 -19.93 -19.71
C GLY A 332 -11.70 -18.50 -19.61
N THR A 333 -10.64 -18.25 -18.83
CA THR A 333 -10.03 -16.92 -18.75
C THR A 333 -9.25 -16.67 -20.03
N PRO A 334 -9.65 -15.71 -20.87
CA PRO A 334 -9.14 -15.64 -22.22
C PRO A 334 -7.68 -15.15 -22.25
N SER A 335 -6.83 -15.90 -22.96
CA SER A 335 -5.44 -15.53 -23.27
C SER A 335 -5.38 -14.57 -24.46
N ARG A 336 -4.38 -13.67 -24.49
CA ARG A 336 -4.17 -12.73 -25.63
C ARG A 336 -4.02 -13.47 -26.96
N SER A 337 -3.42 -14.66 -26.97
CA SER A 337 -3.26 -15.51 -28.17
C SER A 337 -4.57 -16.14 -28.67
N ALA A 338 -5.51 -16.46 -27.77
CA ALA A 338 -6.83 -16.98 -28.14
C ALA A 338 -7.77 -15.89 -28.69
N MET A 339 -7.45 -14.61 -28.46
CA MET A 339 -8.29 -13.48 -28.87
C MET A 339 -7.87 -12.84 -30.20
N GLN A 340 -6.61 -12.98 -30.64
CA GLN A 340 -6.21 -12.53 -31.99
C GLN A 340 -6.92 -13.31 -33.10
N THR A 341 -7.39 -14.53 -32.79
CA THR A 341 -8.10 -15.42 -33.71
C THR A 341 -9.63 -15.25 -33.65
N SER A 342 -10.17 -14.69 -32.57
CA SER A 342 -11.61 -14.48 -32.37
C SER A 342 -12.03 -13.09 -32.85
N ARG A 343 -12.23 -12.93 -34.17
CA ARG A 343 -12.77 -11.70 -34.78
C ARG A 343 -14.25 -11.42 -34.43
N GLU A 344 -14.93 -12.31 -33.71
CA GLU A 344 -16.40 -12.32 -33.57
C GLU A 344 -16.93 -11.78 -32.22
N ASP A 345 -16.12 -11.66 -31.16
CA ASP A 345 -16.55 -11.07 -29.87
C ASP A 345 -16.01 -9.64 -29.69
N HIS A 346 -16.69 -8.65 -30.29
CA HIS A 346 -16.36 -7.23 -30.10
C HIS A 346 -16.41 -6.79 -28.63
N HIS A 347 -17.23 -7.42 -27.78
CA HIS A 347 -17.32 -7.10 -26.36
C HIS A 347 -16.12 -7.60 -25.55
N ALA A 348 -15.39 -8.62 -26.02
CA ALA A 348 -14.13 -9.06 -25.41
C ALA A 348 -13.04 -7.98 -25.49
N GLY A 349 -12.96 -7.26 -26.61
CA GLY A 349 -12.02 -6.16 -26.80
C GLY A 349 -12.25 -5.02 -25.81
N ASP A 350 -13.51 -4.64 -25.58
CA ASP A 350 -13.87 -3.56 -24.65
C ASP A 350 -13.64 -3.96 -23.18
N ARG A 351 -13.95 -5.22 -22.80
CA ARG A 351 -13.62 -5.78 -21.48
C ARG A 351 -12.12 -5.68 -21.19
N LEU A 352 -11.32 -6.09 -22.17
CA LEU A 352 -9.87 -6.11 -22.08
C LEU A 352 -9.28 -4.69 -22.00
N ARG A 353 -9.76 -3.78 -22.85
CA ARG A 353 -9.39 -2.37 -22.81
C ARG A 353 -9.71 -1.76 -21.44
N THR A 354 -10.91 -1.99 -20.92
CA THR A 354 -11.33 -1.46 -19.60
C THR A 354 -10.46 -2.02 -18.48
N PHE A 355 -10.18 -3.33 -18.48
CA PHE A 355 -9.33 -3.97 -17.48
C PHE A 355 -7.92 -3.38 -17.48
N TYR A 356 -7.30 -3.25 -18.66
CA TYR A 356 -5.96 -2.71 -18.78
C TYR A 356 -5.88 -1.20 -18.60
N GLN A 357 -6.90 -0.44 -18.96
CA GLN A 357 -7.00 0.98 -18.61
C GLN A 357 -7.01 1.15 -17.10
N LYS A 358 -7.86 0.40 -16.38
CA LYS A 358 -7.86 0.39 -14.92
C LYS A 358 -6.48 -0.04 -14.39
N LEU A 359 -5.86 -1.08 -14.96
CA LEU A 359 -4.53 -1.53 -14.54
C LEU A 359 -3.43 -0.47 -14.78
N GLY A 360 -3.48 0.23 -15.91
CA GLY A 360 -2.52 1.26 -16.32
C GLY A 360 -2.57 2.51 -15.44
N CYS A 361 -3.74 2.87 -14.88
CA CYS A 361 -3.84 3.91 -13.85
C CYS A 361 -2.90 3.64 -12.65
N PHE A 362 -2.61 2.37 -12.35
CA PHE A 362 -1.72 1.94 -11.27
C PHE A 362 -0.24 1.93 -11.62
N GLU A 363 0.12 1.97 -12.90
CA GLU A 363 1.52 2.07 -13.33
C GLU A 363 2.05 3.49 -13.16
N ASN A 364 1.21 4.50 -13.44
CA ASN A 364 1.48 5.91 -13.12
C ASN A 364 1.68 6.15 -11.61
N LEU A 365 1.08 5.31 -10.76
CA LEU A 365 1.26 5.32 -9.29
C LEU A 365 2.56 4.59 -8.85
N SER A 366 3.00 3.59 -9.62
CA SER A 366 4.18 2.76 -9.28
C SER A 366 5.51 3.50 -9.45
N SER A 367 5.53 4.51 -10.32
CA SER A 367 6.54 5.55 -10.39
C SER A 367 6.16 6.70 -9.45
N THR A 368 6.25 6.48 -8.13
CA THR A 368 6.13 7.50 -7.06
C THR A 368 5.11 8.62 -7.34
N THR A 369 3.90 8.59 -6.78
CA THR A 369 2.94 9.71 -6.99
C THR A 369 3.59 11.05 -6.66
N HIS A 370 3.81 11.90 -7.66
CA HIS A 370 4.36 13.24 -7.43
C HIS A 370 3.29 14.22 -6.94
N ASN A 371 2.03 13.79 -6.89
CA ASN A 371 0.87 14.65 -6.73
C ASN A 371 -0.16 14.11 -5.73
N VAL A 372 -0.37 14.86 -4.65
CA VAL A 372 -1.37 14.55 -3.62
C VAL A 372 -2.79 14.59 -4.18
N VAL A 373 -3.09 15.52 -5.10
CA VAL A 373 -4.43 15.69 -5.67
C VAL A 373 -4.81 14.47 -6.49
N HIS A 374 -3.88 13.94 -7.29
CA HIS A 374 -4.10 12.70 -8.03
C HIS A 374 -4.37 11.50 -7.10
N ALA A 375 -3.57 11.35 -6.03
CA ALA A 375 -3.80 10.29 -5.04
C ALA A 375 -5.17 10.42 -4.34
N LEU A 376 -5.60 11.65 -4.04
CA LEU A 376 -6.90 11.93 -3.45
C LEU A 376 -8.06 11.60 -4.41
N ALA A 377 -7.96 12.00 -5.69
CA ALA A 377 -8.95 11.68 -6.71
C ALA A 377 -9.13 10.15 -6.87
N LEU A 378 -8.03 9.40 -6.92
CA LEU A 378 -8.05 7.94 -7.00
C LEU A 378 -8.68 7.26 -5.77
N MET A 379 -8.63 7.92 -4.60
CA MET A 379 -9.24 7.42 -3.36
C MET A 379 -10.71 7.82 -3.21
N GLN A 380 -11.14 8.90 -3.86
CA GLN A 380 -12.48 9.46 -3.76
C GLN A 380 -13.54 8.42 -4.13
N ASP A 381 -13.38 7.76 -5.28
CA ASP A 381 -14.36 6.80 -5.82
C ASP A 381 -14.27 5.39 -5.20
N ARG A 382 -13.30 5.16 -4.32
CA ARG A 382 -13.08 3.84 -3.72
C ARG A 382 -14.05 3.54 -2.59
N VAL A 383 -14.23 2.27 -2.30
CA VAL A 383 -15.09 1.75 -1.24
C VAL A 383 -14.23 1.20 -0.10
N SER A 384 -14.55 1.61 1.12
CA SER A 384 -13.98 1.05 2.35
C SER A 384 -15.08 0.58 3.30
N GLN A 385 -14.73 -0.29 4.25
CA GLN A 385 -15.65 -0.72 5.30
C GLN A 385 -15.68 0.31 6.44
N ASN A 386 -14.50 0.79 6.86
CA ASN A 386 -14.37 1.92 7.77
C ASN A 386 -13.97 3.17 6.95
N PRO A 387 -14.62 4.33 7.12
CA PRO A 387 -14.21 5.58 6.47
C PRO A 387 -12.73 5.95 6.70
N VAL A 388 -12.17 5.63 7.87
CA VAL A 388 -10.75 5.88 8.21
C VAL A 388 -9.79 5.11 7.30
N ASP A 389 -10.20 3.96 6.75
CA ASP A 389 -9.37 3.13 5.88
C ASP A 389 -8.95 3.86 4.60
N LYS A 390 -9.79 4.77 4.08
CA LYS A 390 -9.41 5.61 2.92
C LYS A 390 -8.19 6.48 3.24
N ILE A 391 -8.13 7.00 4.45
CA ILE A 391 -7.04 7.88 4.89
C ILE A 391 -5.79 7.03 5.14
N ALA A 392 -5.93 5.89 5.84
CA ALA A 392 -4.83 4.97 6.06
C ALA A 392 -4.25 4.42 4.73
N GLY A 393 -5.11 4.17 3.74
CA GLY A 393 -4.75 3.74 2.40
C GLY A 393 -3.88 4.74 1.60
N LEU A 394 -3.91 6.03 1.97
CA LEU A 394 -3.09 7.07 1.34
C LEU A 394 -1.67 7.14 1.89
N ALA A 395 -1.42 6.65 3.11
CA ALA A 395 -0.17 6.89 3.84
C ALA A 395 1.07 6.45 3.07
N PHE A 396 1.03 5.27 2.43
CA PHE A 396 2.15 4.78 1.63
C PHE A 396 2.26 5.39 0.25
N LEU A 397 1.15 5.81 -0.36
CA LEU A 397 1.18 6.50 -1.65
C LEU A 397 1.94 7.82 -1.52
N LEU A 398 1.72 8.53 -0.41
CA LEU A 398 2.35 9.81 -0.11
C LEU A 398 3.78 9.67 0.47
N GLU A 399 4.39 8.47 0.41
CA GLU A 399 5.81 8.16 0.69
C GLU A 399 6.49 8.95 1.82
N SER A 400 5.79 9.17 2.92
CA SER A 400 6.33 10.00 3.99
C SER A 400 7.32 9.22 4.86
N ASN A 401 8.32 9.92 5.42
CA ASN A 401 9.31 9.30 6.30
C ASN A 401 8.70 8.79 7.63
N THR A 402 7.50 9.29 7.95
CA THR A 402 6.67 8.86 9.07
C THR A 402 5.24 8.72 8.56
N ILE A 403 4.43 7.88 9.20
CA ILE A 403 2.99 7.72 8.90
C ILE A 403 2.18 7.72 10.20
N PRO A 404 0.87 8.06 10.19
CA PRO A 404 0.06 8.02 11.41
C PRO A 404 -0.16 6.57 11.86
N ALA A 405 -0.29 6.38 13.18
CA ALA A 405 -0.78 5.11 13.72
C ALA A 405 -2.28 4.94 13.39
N TYR A 406 -2.74 3.68 13.30
CA TYR A 406 -4.15 3.39 13.03
C TYR A 406 -4.97 3.29 14.31
N TYR A 407 -6.11 3.97 14.34
CA TYR A 407 -7.09 3.90 15.42
C TYR A 407 -8.48 3.74 14.80
N GLU A 408 -9.10 2.57 14.99
CA GLU A 408 -10.37 2.20 14.34
C GLU A 408 -11.53 3.16 14.72
N THR A 409 -11.48 3.73 15.92
CA THR A 409 -12.51 4.60 16.51
C THR A 409 -12.21 6.11 16.35
N GLN A 410 -11.09 6.46 15.72
CA GLN A 410 -10.73 7.87 15.50
C GLN A 410 -11.70 8.53 14.51
N SER A 411 -11.98 9.82 14.71
CA SER A 411 -12.78 10.57 13.75
C SER A 411 -12.04 10.68 12.40
N VAL A 412 -12.79 10.72 11.31
CA VAL A 412 -12.21 10.84 9.97
C VAL A 412 -11.37 12.10 9.80
N GLU A 413 -11.76 13.22 10.43
CA GLU A 413 -11.01 14.47 10.33
C GLU A 413 -9.73 14.44 11.17
N ASP A 414 -9.74 13.77 12.33
CA ASP A 414 -8.53 13.60 13.13
C ASP A 414 -7.54 12.67 12.41
N ALA A 415 -8.02 11.62 11.76
CA ALA A 415 -7.19 10.73 10.94
C ALA A 415 -6.58 11.49 9.75
N TRP A 416 -7.37 12.32 9.08
CA TRP A 416 -6.91 13.16 7.96
C TRP A 416 -5.86 14.17 8.43
N THR A 417 -6.12 14.82 9.57
CA THR A 417 -5.18 15.75 10.21
C THR A 417 -3.87 15.04 10.57
N ALA A 418 -3.93 13.85 11.16
CA ALA A 418 -2.76 13.05 11.48
C ALA A 418 -1.96 12.67 10.22
N LEU A 419 -2.64 12.29 9.14
CA LEU A 419 -1.99 12.02 7.86
C LEU A 419 -1.28 13.28 7.33
N VAL A 420 -1.99 14.41 7.20
CA VAL A 420 -1.40 15.68 6.74
C VAL A 420 -0.21 16.09 7.59
N ASN A 421 -0.27 15.93 8.91
CA ASN A 421 0.81 16.23 9.84
C ASN A 421 2.06 15.36 9.60
N THR A 422 1.92 14.18 9.03
CA THR A 422 3.07 13.31 8.66
C THR A 422 3.53 13.45 7.21
N MET A 423 2.70 14.02 6.32
CA MET A 423 3.02 14.20 4.90
C MET A 423 4.37 14.90 4.67
N GLN A 424 5.05 14.58 3.58
CA GLN A 424 6.20 15.37 3.16
C GLN A 424 5.80 16.83 2.88
N LYS A 425 6.74 17.77 3.10
CA LYS A 425 6.54 19.21 2.90
C LYS A 425 5.94 19.58 1.53
N ARG A 426 6.33 18.85 0.47
CA ARG A 426 5.84 19.05 -0.90
C ARG A 426 4.34 18.79 -1.04
N TYR A 427 3.82 17.71 -0.45
CA TYR A 427 2.40 17.35 -0.54
C TYR A 427 1.54 18.29 0.28
N ARG A 428 2.03 18.74 1.43
CA ARG A 428 1.36 19.80 2.19
C ARG A 428 1.30 21.10 1.38
N ALA A 429 2.39 21.48 0.71
CA ALA A 429 2.38 22.64 -0.18
C ALA A 429 1.39 22.47 -1.34
N GLN A 430 1.29 21.29 -1.94
CA GLN A 430 0.26 21.02 -2.95
C GLN A 430 -1.16 21.23 -2.42
N LEU A 431 -1.48 20.81 -1.20
CA LEU A 431 -2.77 21.12 -0.57
C LEU A 431 -2.99 22.63 -0.42
N LEU A 432 -1.94 23.40 -0.11
CA LEU A 432 -2.02 24.85 0.02
C LEU A 432 -2.23 25.55 -1.34
N PHE A 433 -1.48 25.17 -2.37
CA PHE A 433 -1.40 25.86 -3.66
C PHE A 433 -2.39 25.37 -4.72
N LEU A 434 -2.92 24.15 -4.59
CA LEU A 434 -3.76 23.52 -5.63
C LEU A 434 -5.23 23.40 -5.25
N TYR A 435 -5.55 23.27 -3.96
CA TYR A 435 -6.95 23.29 -3.54
C TYR A 435 -7.47 24.74 -3.51
N PRO A 436 -8.56 25.07 -4.19
CA PRO A 436 -9.04 26.45 -4.22
C PRO A 436 -9.72 26.86 -2.92
N ASN A 437 -10.60 26.01 -2.40
CA ASN A 437 -11.41 26.36 -1.24
C ASN A 437 -10.54 26.43 0.02
N PRO A 438 -10.78 27.40 0.91
CA PRO A 438 -10.24 27.36 2.26
C PRO A 438 -10.89 26.20 3.04
N GLY A 439 -10.17 25.69 4.03
CA GLY A 439 -10.69 24.66 4.93
C GLY A 439 -11.97 25.12 5.63
N ASP A 440 -12.94 24.22 5.82
CA ASP A 440 -14.23 24.51 6.46
C ASP A 440 -14.21 24.38 7.99
N GLY A 441 -13.06 24.07 8.59
CA GLY A 441 -12.83 24.03 10.04
C GLY A 441 -11.89 25.13 10.53
N ASP A 442 -11.27 24.88 11.68
CA ASP A 442 -10.31 25.81 12.32
C ASP A 442 -9.03 26.00 11.49
N THR A 443 -8.61 24.94 10.77
CA THR A 443 -7.51 25.01 9.82
C THR A 443 -8.04 25.45 8.46
N ARG A 444 -7.67 26.65 8.02
CA ARG A 444 -8.20 27.30 6.81
C ARG A 444 -7.30 27.10 5.59
N TRP A 445 -6.02 26.78 5.79
CA TRP A 445 -5.05 26.69 4.69
C TRP A 445 -5.14 25.42 3.83
N ARG A 446 -5.70 24.33 4.37
CA ARG A 446 -5.89 23.03 3.71
C ARG A 446 -7.36 22.62 3.68
N PRO A 447 -7.78 21.73 2.76
CA PRO A 447 -9.12 21.17 2.79
C PRO A 447 -9.32 20.22 3.98
N SER A 448 -10.55 20.14 4.49
CA SER A 448 -10.98 19.04 5.35
C SER A 448 -11.17 17.75 4.55
N TRP A 449 -11.28 16.62 5.25
CA TRP A 449 -11.57 15.34 4.59
C TRP A 449 -12.92 15.38 3.86
N LYS A 450 -13.90 16.08 4.43
CA LYS A 450 -15.22 16.27 3.81
C LYS A 450 -15.11 16.99 2.47
N GLN A 451 -14.29 18.05 2.38
CA GLN A 451 -14.07 18.79 1.14
C GLN A 451 -13.35 17.91 0.10
N VAL A 452 -12.30 17.19 0.51
CA VAL A 452 -11.58 16.24 -0.35
C VAL A 452 -12.51 15.18 -0.94
N MET A 453 -13.47 14.68 -0.15
CA MET A 453 -14.42 13.67 -0.61
C MET A 453 -15.53 14.24 -1.49
N ALA A 454 -15.79 15.55 -1.44
CA ALA A 454 -16.81 16.21 -2.24
C ALA A 454 -16.27 16.61 -3.62
N GLU A 455 -15.10 17.24 -3.67
CA GLU A 455 -14.50 17.75 -4.90
C GLU A 455 -12.98 17.75 -4.81
N VAL A 456 -12.32 17.12 -5.78
CA VAL A 456 -10.88 17.12 -5.94
C VAL A 456 -10.54 17.91 -7.20
N PRO A 457 -9.64 18.90 -7.15
CA PRO A 457 -9.23 19.65 -8.33
C PRO A 457 -8.69 18.74 -9.44
N SER A 458 -9.05 19.00 -10.69
CA SER A 458 -8.50 18.31 -11.86
C SER A 458 -7.48 19.21 -12.56
N PHE A 459 -6.35 18.64 -12.96
CA PHE A 459 -5.30 19.33 -13.71
C PHE A 459 -4.97 18.53 -14.99
N GLU A 460 -4.80 19.24 -16.11
CA GLU A 460 -4.40 18.62 -17.39
C GLU A 460 -2.95 18.13 -17.38
N GLU A 461 -2.08 18.83 -16.62
CA GLU A 461 -0.66 18.50 -16.45
C GLU A 461 -0.34 18.32 -14.96
N ASP A 462 0.77 17.63 -14.66
CA ASP A 462 1.20 17.43 -13.26
C ASP A 462 1.75 18.74 -12.66
N PRO A 463 1.08 19.36 -11.67
CA PRO A 463 1.48 20.63 -11.11
C PRO A 463 2.81 20.54 -10.36
N CYS A 464 3.80 21.30 -10.83
CA CYS A 464 5.09 21.45 -10.17
C CYS A 464 4.99 22.36 -8.93
N VAL A 465 4.74 21.77 -7.76
CA VAL A 465 4.71 22.48 -6.46
C VAL A 465 5.84 22.02 -5.56
N TYR A 466 6.76 22.93 -5.22
CA TYR A 466 7.97 22.66 -4.44
C TYR A 466 7.99 23.33 -3.05
N GLY A 467 6.89 23.97 -2.65
CA GLY A 467 6.81 24.75 -1.41
C GLY A 467 7.29 24.01 -0.15
N ASP A 468 7.94 24.75 0.75
CA ASP A 468 8.44 24.24 2.02
C ASP A 468 7.42 24.49 3.15
N LEU A 469 6.41 23.62 3.23
CA LEU A 469 5.39 23.67 4.27
C LEU A 469 5.63 22.63 5.37
N ARG A 470 5.88 23.10 6.59
CA ARG A 470 6.27 22.28 7.75
C ARG A 470 5.26 22.42 8.87
N TRP A 471 4.96 21.30 9.51
CA TRP A 471 4.22 21.26 10.77
C TRP A 471 5.20 21.17 11.94
N ASP A 472 5.06 22.07 12.92
CA ASP A 472 5.77 22.01 14.20
C ASP A 472 4.86 21.39 15.26
N GLU A 473 5.18 20.16 15.67
CA GLU A 473 4.41 19.40 16.66
C GLU A 473 4.38 20.05 18.04
N LYS A 474 5.47 20.71 18.47
CA LYS A 474 5.56 21.30 19.81
C LYS A 474 4.67 22.52 19.94
N MET A 475 4.63 23.34 18.89
CA MET A 475 3.81 24.55 18.85
C MET A 475 2.40 24.28 18.30
N ASN A 476 2.20 23.13 17.65
CA ASN A 476 1.05 22.82 16.82
C ASN A 476 0.76 23.93 15.79
N VAL A 477 1.80 24.32 15.04
CA VAL A 477 1.73 25.41 14.05
C VAL A 477 2.23 24.92 12.71
N ASP A 478 1.42 25.12 11.68
CA ASP A 478 1.84 24.99 10.29
C ASP A 478 2.58 26.24 9.85
N THR A 479 3.75 26.05 9.23
CA THR A 479 4.59 27.13 8.79
C THR A 479 5.04 26.96 7.35
N PHE A 480 4.73 27.95 6.52
CA PHE A 480 5.22 28.05 5.15
C PHE A 480 6.52 28.85 5.11
N LYS A 481 7.52 28.33 4.38
CA LYS A 481 8.74 29.08 4.04
C LYS A 481 8.79 29.29 2.54
N GLY A 482 8.62 30.53 2.10
CA GLY A 482 8.57 30.88 0.69
C GLY A 482 8.54 32.39 0.48
N TYR A 483 8.15 32.80 -0.71
CA TYR A 483 8.06 34.20 -1.09
C TYR A 483 6.66 34.74 -0.80
N CYS A 484 6.62 35.95 -0.24
CA CYS A 484 5.39 36.61 0.14
C CYS A 484 5.39 38.06 -0.31
N ILE A 485 4.23 38.52 -0.78
CA ILE A 485 3.92 39.94 -0.94
C ILE A 485 3.01 40.29 0.24
N TRP A 486 3.56 40.91 1.27
CA TRP A 486 2.90 41.10 2.57
C TRP A 486 1.74 42.09 2.55
N SER A 487 1.87 43.15 1.74
CA SER A 487 0.87 44.20 1.63
C SER A 487 1.05 44.95 0.31
N GLY A 488 0.09 44.85 -0.60
CA GLY A 488 0.12 45.63 -1.85
C GLY A 488 -0.47 44.95 -3.08
N GLY A 489 -0.83 43.67 -3.02
CA GLY A 489 -1.54 42.99 -4.11
C GLY A 489 -3.04 43.26 -4.03
N TYR A 490 -3.58 44.06 -4.94
CA TYR A 490 -5.02 44.20 -5.12
C TYR A 490 -5.46 43.25 -6.23
N VAL A 491 -6.27 42.26 -5.88
CA VAL A 491 -6.86 41.30 -6.83
C VAL A 491 -8.24 41.81 -7.22
N ARG A 492 -8.56 41.80 -8.52
CA ARG A 492 -9.89 42.13 -9.03
C ARG A 492 -10.32 41.28 -10.21
N GLY A 493 -11.62 41.17 -10.44
CA GLY A 493 -12.18 40.44 -11.59
C GLY A 493 -12.37 38.94 -11.36
N LEU A 494 -12.04 38.44 -10.17
CA LEU A 494 -12.22 37.02 -9.79
C LEU A 494 -13.33 36.83 -8.73
N ALA A 495 -14.15 37.86 -8.49
CA ALA A 495 -15.17 37.84 -7.43
C ALA A 495 -16.41 37.01 -7.76
N VAL A 496 -16.75 36.85 -9.04
CA VAL A 496 -17.95 36.13 -9.51
C VAL A 496 -17.51 34.82 -10.20
N GLY A 497 -18.21 33.73 -9.95
CA GLY A 497 -18.00 32.46 -10.65
C GLY A 497 -18.55 32.53 -12.08
N ASN A 498 -17.99 31.75 -13.01
CA ASN A 498 -18.58 31.57 -14.33
C ASN A 498 -19.68 30.48 -14.24
N PRO A 499 -20.97 30.80 -14.48
CA PRO A 499 -22.06 29.84 -14.40
C PRO A 499 -21.92 28.65 -15.38
N GLU A 500 -21.24 28.85 -16.50
CA GLU A 500 -21.01 27.82 -17.53
C GLU A 500 -19.76 26.97 -17.24
N GLY A 501 -19.04 27.26 -16.16
CA GLY A 501 -17.71 26.69 -15.89
C GLY A 501 -16.61 27.31 -16.76
N GLY A 502 -15.36 27.01 -16.44
CA GLY A 502 -14.19 27.46 -17.21
C GLY A 502 -13.30 28.51 -16.52
N LEU A 503 -12.27 28.95 -17.24
CA LEU A 503 -11.26 29.90 -16.78
C LEU A 503 -11.87 31.25 -16.44
N ARG A 504 -11.51 31.80 -15.27
CA ARG A 504 -11.87 33.16 -14.87
C ARG A 504 -10.65 34.05 -14.98
N HIS A 505 -10.79 35.19 -15.64
CA HIS A 505 -9.72 36.15 -15.85
C HIS A 505 -9.86 37.32 -14.90
N GLY A 506 -8.73 37.77 -14.34
CA GLY A 506 -8.69 38.92 -13.46
C GLY A 506 -7.34 39.62 -13.53
N GLU A 507 -7.17 40.58 -12.64
CA GLU A 507 -5.97 41.40 -12.59
C GLU A 507 -5.40 41.45 -11.18
N LEU A 508 -4.07 41.34 -11.10
CA LEU A 508 -3.28 41.64 -9.92
C LEU A 508 -2.60 42.99 -10.11
N LEU A 509 -2.95 43.94 -9.24
CA LEU A 509 -2.34 45.26 -9.20
C LEU A 509 -1.36 45.33 -8.03
N VAL A 510 -0.11 45.69 -8.31
CA VAL A 510 0.95 45.87 -7.29
C VAL A 510 1.65 47.21 -7.47
N ARG A 511 2.12 47.81 -6.38
CA ARG A 511 2.91 49.04 -6.41
C ARG A 511 4.36 48.73 -6.15
N ASP A 512 5.25 49.29 -6.97
CA ASP A 512 6.69 49.20 -6.73
C ASP A 512 7.17 50.17 -5.64
N TRP A 513 8.45 50.11 -5.31
CA TRP A 513 9.09 51.00 -4.34
C TRP A 513 9.03 52.49 -4.75
N ARG A 514 8.83 52.78 -6.05
CA ARG A 514 8.62 54.13 -6.60
C ARG A 514 7.14 54.52 -6.62
N ARG A 515 6.26 53.71 -6.04
CA ARG A 515 4.79 53.85 -6.02
C ARG A 515 4.13 53.75 -7.40
N LYS A 516 4.85 53.32 -8.44
CA LYS A 516 4.28 53.05 -9.76
C LYS A 516 3.41 51.80 -9.68
N LEU A 517 2.21 51.89 -10.24
CA LEU A 517 1.26 50.79 -10.32
C LEU A 517 1.60 49.90 -11.52
N HIS A 518 1.66 48.59 -11.28
CA HIS A 518 1.86 47.56 -12.29
C HIS A 518 0.66 46.61 -12.25
N THR A 519 0.21 46.18 -13.42
CA THR A 519 -0.97 45.32 -13.58
C THR A 519 -0.55 44.03 -14.28
N PHE A 520 -0.92 42.90 -13.69
CA PHE A 520 -0.60 41.55 -14.16
C PHE A 520 -1.90 40.79 -14.43
N GLN A 521 -1.97 40.07 -15.55
CA GLN A 521 -3.13 39.24 -15.88
C GLN A 521 -3.04 37.92 -15.09
N ILE A 522 -4.11 37.59 -14.36
CA ILE A 522 -4.20 36.37 -13.55
C ILE A 522 -5.41 35.55 -13.97
N VAL A 523 -5.36 34.24 -13.71
CA VAL A 523 -6.46 33.33 -14.02
C VAL A 523 -6.81 32.43 -12.83
N ALA A 524 -8.07 32.07 -12.68
CA ALA A 524 -8.51 31.03 -11.77
C ALA A 524 -9.17 29.90 -12.57
N THR A 525 -8.65 28.69 -12.42
CA THR A 525 -9.14 27.43 -13.04
C THR A 525 -10.32 26.81 -12.28
N HIS A 526 -10.81 27.48 -11.24
CA HIS A 526 -11.89 27.04 -10.36
C HIS A 526 -12.96 28.13 -10.18
N GLN A 527 -14.12 27.76 -9.65
CA GLN A 527 -15.25 28.68 -9.47
C GLN A 527 -15.37 29.31 -8.08
N HIS A 528 -14.54 28.91 -7.11
CA HIS A 528 -14.52 29.55 -5.79
C HIS A 528 -14.19 31.06 -5.89
N PRO A 529 -15.03 31.97 -5.36
CA PRO A 529 -14.87 33.40 -5.57
C PRO A 529 -13.65 33.95 -4.83
N ILE A 530 -12.98 34.92 -5.45
CA ILE A 530 -11.92 35.73 -4.85
C ILE A 530 -12.40 37.18 -4.87
N PRO A 531 -13.00 37.68 -3.78
CA PRO A 531 -13.57 39.02 -3.74
C PRO A 531 -12.53 40.09 -4.11
N ASP A 532 -12.95 41.11 -4.82
CA ASP A 532 -12.07 42.23 -5.16
C ASP A 532 -11.54 42.88 -3.88
N GLY A 533 -10.22 43.05 -3.79
CA GLY A 533 -9.63 43.60 -2.58
C GLY A 533 -8.13 43.40 -2.42
N PRO A 534 -7.57 43.96 -1.34
CA PRO A 534 -6.18 43.76 -0.98
C PRO A 534 -5.97 42.38 -0.33
N TYR A 535 -4.90 41.71 -0.75
CA TYR A 535 -4.47 40.43 -0.23
C TYR A 535 -2.96 40.43 0.07
N SER A 536 -2.58 39.57 1.01
CA SER A 536 -1.23 39.05 1.10
C SER A 536 -1.13 37.84 0.18
N LEU A 537 -0.04 37.74 -0.57
CA LEU A 537 0.12 36.71 -1.61
C LEU A 537 1.28 35.79 -1.28
N LEU A 538 1.06 34.48 -1.34
CA LEU A 538 2.11 33.48 -1.23
C LEU A 538 2.42 32.93 -2.62
N SER A 539 3.71 32.79 -2.92
CA SER A 539 4.20 32.17 -4.15
C SER A 539 4.80 30.80 -3.84
N ASN A 540 4.50 29.84 -4.71
CA ASN A 540 5.21 28.56 -4.77
C ASN A 540 6.64 28.86 -5.24
N ASN A 541 7.67 28.54 -4.45
CA ASN A 541 9.04 28.77 -4.87
C ASN A 541 9.94 27.59 -4.47
N GLY A 542 10.56 26.97 -5.48
CA GLY A 542 11.83 26.26 -5.36
C GLY A 542 12.86 27.00 -6.21
N LEU A 543 13.75 27.79 -5.59
CA LEU A 543 14.86 28.43 -6.30
C LEU A 543 15.81 27.36 -6.85
N GLY A 544 15.56 26.99 -8.09
CA GLY A 544 16.30 26.01 -8.88
C GLY A 544 15.71 25.99 -10.28
N VAL A 545 16.04 27.03 -11.05
CA VAL A 545 16.07 27.10 -12.52
C VAL A 545 15.33 25.93 -13.20
N LEU A 546 14.08 26.15 -13.61
CA LEU A 546 13.36 25.57 -14.76
C LEU A 546 11.84 25.76 -14.55
N TYR A 547 11.23 26.56 -15.43
CA TYR A 547 9.82 26.61 -15.86
C TYR A 547 8.77 25.94 -14.95
N SER A 548 7.85 26.70 -14.29
CA SER A 548 6.45 26.31 -13.91
C SER A 548 5.83 26.92 -12.62
N ASP A 549 6.44 27.90 -11.94
CA ASP A 549 5.90 28.46 -10.67
C ASP A 549 4.72 29.45 -10.88
N LYS A 550 3.67 29.02 -11.58
CA LYS A 550 2.49 29.83 -11.89
C LYS A 550 1.48 29.97 -10.74
N HIS A 551 1.55 29.13 -9.70
CA HIS A 551 0.51 29.05 -8.66
C HIS A 551 0.76 30.02 -7.49
N TRP A 552 -0.28 30.78 -7.15
CA TRP A 552 -0.27 31.77 -6.07
C TRP A 552 -1.45 31.55 -5.11
N VAL A 553 -1.26 31.91 -3.84
CA VAL A 553 -2.32 31.87 -2.82
C VAL A 553 -2.67 33.28 -2.39
N ALA A 554 -3.94 33.64 -2.53
CA ALA A 554 -4.51 34.86 -1.96
C ALA A 554 -4.98 34.58 -0.53
N GLY A 555 -4.56 35.42 0.41
CA GLY A 555 -5.01 35.34 1.80
C GLY A 555 -4.91 36.63 2.56
N LYS A 556 -5.33 36.59 3.82
CA LYS A 556 -5.36 37.75 4.72
C LYS A 556 -4.54 37.44 5.96
N MET A 557 -3.71 38.39 6.38
CA MET A 557 -3.03 38.29 7.67
C MET A 557 -4.03 38.57 8.79
N ARG A 558 -4.12 37.63 9.73
CA ARG A 558 -4.96 37.72 10.93
C ARG A 558 -4.10 37.80 12.18
N PRO A 559 -4.56 38.50 13.23
CA PRO A 559 -3.94 38.41 14.54
C PRO A 559 -3.97 36.96 15.05
N GLY A 560 -2.85 36.46 15.56
CA GLY A 560 -2.75 35.14 16.15
C GLY A 560 -2.05 35.17 17.52
N LYS A 561 -2.23 34.11 18.31
CA LYS A 561 -1.67 34.01 19.68
C LYS A 561 -0.14 34.09 19.73
N VAL A 562 0.55 33.62 18.67
CA VAL A 562 2.02 33.58 18.56
C VAL A 562 2.49 34.45 17.39
N GLY A 563 1.78 35.55 17.14
CA GLY A 563 2.02 36.47 16.01
C GLY A 563 1.02 36.31 14.86
N PRO A 564 1.15 37.12 13.79
CA PRO A 564 0.24 37.11 12.66
C PRO A 564 0.19 35.74 11.95
N LYS A 565 -1.01 35.30 11.58
CA LYS A 565 -1.27 34.08 10.81
C LYS A 565 -1.86 34.40 9.45
N PHE A 566 -1.50 33.63 8.44
CA PHE A 566 -2.07 33.73 7.10
C PHE A 566 -3.33 32.88 7.01
N GLU A 567 -4.48 33.54 6.80
CA GLU A 567 -5.74 32.88 6.49
C GLU A 567 -5.91 32.84 4.96
N LYS A 568 -5.94 31.63 4.40
CA LYS A 568 -6.18 31.42 2.97
C LYS A 568 -7.60 31.86 2.59
N VAL A 569 -7.71 32.52 1.43
CA VAL A 569 -8.98 32.81 0.77
C VAL A 569 -9.14 31.92 -0.46
N SER A 570 -8.16 31.90 -1.37
CA SER A 570 -8.19 31.03 -2.55
C SER A 570 -6.82 30.97 -3.23
N VAL A 571 -6.73 30.25 -4.34
CA VAL A 571 -5.56 30.19 -5.23
C VAL A 571 -5.85 30.87 -6.57
N PHE A 572 -4.83 31.28 -7.30
CA PHE A 572 -4.92 31.71 -8.71
C PHE A 572 -3.59 31.44 -9.41
N GLU A 573 -3.57 31.57 -10.72
CA GLU A 573 -2.40 31.36 -11.57
C GLU A 573 -1.98 32.66 -12.26
N LEU A 574 -0.66 32.82 -12.43
CA LEU A 574 -0.04 33.78 -13.33
C LEU A 574 0.58 32.98 -14.48
N PRO A 575 -0.17 32.73 -15.57
CA PRO A 575 0.20 31.71 -16.56
C PRO A 575 1.29 32.17 -17.52
N ASP A 576 1.46 33.48 -17.70
CA ASP A 576 2.46 34.06 -18.59
C ASP A 576 3.82 34.16 -17.86
N GLU A 577 4.82 33.48 -18.42
CA GLU A 577 6.17 33.40 -17.85
C GLU A 577 6.90 34.75 -17.89
N GLU A 578 6.72 35.56 -18.94
CA GLU A 578 7.34 36.88 -19.03
C GLU A 578 6.76 37.82 -17.97
N GLU A 579 5.45 37.74 -17.75
CA GLU A 579 4.76 38.45 -16.68
C GLU A 579 5.21 38.00 -15.28
N LEU A 580 5.46 36.70 -15.09
CA LEU A 580 6.03 36.17 -13.85
C LEU A 580 7.43 36.72 -13.58
N LEU A 581 8.31 36.69 -14.59
CA LEU A 581 9.65 37.24 -14.49
C LEU A 581 9.62 38.75 -14.24
N ARG A 582 8.68 39.46 -14.86
CA ARG A 582 8.47 40.90 -14.62
C ARG A 582 8.04 41.16 -13.18
N LEU A 583 7.13 40.37 -12.61
CA LEU A 583 6.71 40.50 -11.22
C LEU A 583 7.87 40.25 -10.25
N ILE A 584 8.69 39.22 -10.52
CA ILE A 584 9.89 38.90 -9.73
C ILE A 584 10.90 40.05 -9.79
N ALA A 585 11.12 40.63 -10.99
CA ALA A 585 12.05 41.73 -11.20
C ALA A 585 11.69 43.01 -10.44
N LEU A 586 10.43 43.19 -10.02
CA LEU A 586 10.02 44.32 -9.17
C LEU A 586 10.59 44.22 -7.74
N GLY A 587 11.10 43.05 -7.32
CA GLY A 587 11.71 42.87 -5.99
C GLY A 587 10.72 43.01 -4.82
N LEU A 588 9.42 42.84 -5.07
CA LEU A 588 8.36 43.02 -4.07
C LEU A 588 8.16 41.80 -3.16
N ALA A 589 8.60 40.64 -3.63
CA ALA A 589 8.42 39.40 -2.93
C ALA A 589 9.57 39.20 -1.93
N GLU A 590 9.23 39.12 -0.65
CA GLU A 590 10.18 38.85 0.42
C GLU A 590 10.17 37.38 0.79
N ARG A 591 11.35 36.80 1.02
CA ARG A 591 11.44 35.43 1.51
C ARG A 591 11.21 35.42 3.02
N GLY A 592 10.13 34.77 3.44
CA GLY A 592 9.69 34.77 4.84
C GLY A 592 9.35 33.38 5.38
N ARG A 593 9.13 33.35 6.69
CA ARG A 593 8.55 32.21 7.41
C ARG A 593 7.19 32.66 7.95
N ILE A 594 6.12 31.95 7.59
CA ILE A 594 4.74 32.41 7.76
C ILE A 594 3.91 31.33 8.43
N SER A 595 3.32 31.64 9.57
CA SER A 595 2.39 30.74 10.25
C SER A 595 1.06 30.74 9.50
N LEU A 596 0.51 29.56 9.23
CA LEU A 596 -0.78 29.41 8.58
C LEU A 596 -1.91 29.26 9.61
N MET A 597 -3.11 29.69 9.21
CA MET A 597 -4.35 29.48 9.98
C MET A 597 -5.00 28.17 9.61
#